data_AF-A0A7W0YQ88-F1
#
_entry.id   AF-A0A7W0YQ88-F1
#
_cell.length_a   1.000
_cell.length_b   1.000
_cell.length_c   1.000
_cell.angle_alpha   90.00
_cell.angle_beta   90.00
_cell.angle_gamma   90.00
#
_symmetry.space_group_name_H-M   'P 1'
#
loop_
_entity.id
_entity.type
_entity.pdbx_description
1 polymer ?
#
loop_
_entity_poly.entity_id
_entity_poly.type
_entity_poly.pdbx_seq_one_letter_code
_entity_poly.pdbx_strand_id
1 'polypeptide(L)'
;MAANPAFGLPRQSPLFHAQQADRYERQQLIADYESLYNCRLIVMIDAIFPYSVTPFEELIYDNRTDRDVHLILATPGGDGETAVRLVRAAQARCKELTVIVPD
;
A
#
# COMPACT_ATOMS: atom_id res chain seq x y z
N MET A 1 -9.31 -17.68 27.38
CA MET A 1 -8.63 -17.46 26.08
C MET A 1 -9.71 -17.46 25.01
N ALA A 2 -10.27 -16.30 24.66
CA ALA A 2 -11.44 -16.22 23.77
C ALA A 2 -10.97 -15.95 22.33
N ALA A 3 -11.51 -16.65 21.33
CA ALA A 3 -11.20 -16.46 19.91
C ALA A 3 -11.79 -15.13 19.36
N ASN A 4 -11.28 -14.66 18.22
CA ASN A 4 -11.87 -13.56 17.46
C ASN A 4 -12.98 -14.13 16.52
N PRO A 5 -14.24 -13.65 16.54
CA PRO A 5 -15.37 -14.45 16.07
C PRO A 5 -15.56 -14.54 14.54
N ALA A 6 -14.64 -13.98 13.73
CA ALA A 6 -14.78 -14.04 12.27
C ALA A 6 -14.16 -15.28 11.61
N PHE A 7 -13.10 -15.88 12.18
CA PHE A 7 -12.34 -16.97 11.51
C PHE A 7 -11.76 -18.06 12.43
N GLY A 8 -12.12 -18.13 13.71
CA GLY A 8 -11.59 -19.16 14.63
C GLY A 8 -10.06 -19.09 14.83
N LEU A 9 -9.43 -17.99 14.43
CA LEU A 9 -7.99 -17.80 14.56
C LEU A 9 -7.61 -17.56 16.04
N PRO A 10 -6.44 -18.06 16.48
CA PRO A 10 -5.95 -17.78 17.82
C PRO A 10 -5.75 -16.27 18.00
N ARG A 11 -6.08 -15.75 19.18
CA ARG A 11 -5.72 -14.36 19.53
C ARG A 11 -4.19 -14.24 19.52
N GLN A 12 -3.70 -13.16 18.93
CA GLN A 12 -2.28 -12.82 18.89
C GLN A 12 -1.77 -12.68 20.33
N SER A 13 -0.64 -13.34 20.64
CA SER A 13 -0.02 -13.28 21.97
C SER A 13 0.79 -11.98 22.12
N PRO A 14 1.08 -11.53 23.36
CA PRO A 14 1.99 -10.40 23.57
C PRO A 14 3.36 -10.59 22.90
N LEU A 15 3.89 -11.82 22.89
CA LEU A 15 5.13 -12.16 22.19
C LEU A 15 5.01 -11.99 20.67
N PHE A 16 3.88 -12.40 20.09
CA PHE A 16 3.62 -12.21 18.66
C PHE A 16 3.58 -10.72 18.30
N HIS A 17 2.95 -9.90 19.15
CA HIS A 17 2.96 -8.45 18.96
C HIS A 17 4.37 -7.85 19.01
N ALA A 18 5.19 -8.28 19.96
CA ALA A 18 6.59 -7.86 20.04
C ALA A 18 7.41 -8.29 18.82
N GLN A 19 7.24 -9.52 18.32
CA GLN A 19 7.94 -10.02 17.14
C GLN A 19 7.55 -9.32 15.83
N GLN A 20 6.35 -8.74 15.79
CA GLN A 20 5.82 -8.04 14.62
C GLN A 20 5.74 -6.52 14.86
N ALA A 21 6.43 -5.99 15.88
CA ALA A 21 6.34 -4.59 16.28
C ALA A 21 6.60 -3.63 15.10
N ASP A 22 7.67 -3.85 14.35
CA ASP A 22 8.02 -3.02 13.18
C ASP A 22 6.94 -3.03 12.09
N ARG A 23 6.23 -4.17 11.93
CA ARG A 23 5.12 -4.27 10.97
C ARG A 23 3.97 -3.36 11.40
N TYR A 24 3.59 -3.43 12.67
CA TYR A 24 2.50 -2.62 13.20
C TYR A 24 2.86 -1.13 13.22
N GLU A 25 4.11 -0.80 13.53
CA GLU A 25 4.60 0.57 13.44
C GLU A 25 4.47 1.12 12.02
N ARG A 26 4.91 0.38 10.99
CA ARG A 26 4.72 0.78 9.59
C ARG A 26 3.24 0.94 9.22
N GLN A 27 2.37 0.05 9.67
CA GLN A 27 0.94 0.16 9.43
C GLN A 27 0.36 1.43 10.05
N GLN A 28 0.78 1.78 11.27
CA GLN A 28 0.36 3.00 11.93
C GLN A 28 0.85 4.24 11.18
N LEU A 29 2.13 4.27 10.77
CA LEU A 29 2.69 5.38 9.99
C LEU A 29 1.94 5.60 8.67
N ILE A 30 1.57 4.52 7.98
CA ILE A 30 0.76 4.59 6.76
C ILE A 30 -0.62 5.18 7.08
N ALA A 31 -1.29 4.69 8.12
CA ALA A 31 -2.61 5.18 8.51
C ALA A 31 -2.60 6.67 8.91
N ASP A 32 -1.59 7.08 9.67
CA ASP A 32 -1.41 8.47 10.09
C ASP A 32 -1.17 9.38 8.88
N TYR A 33 -0.34 8.94 7.93
CA TYR A 33 -0.09 9.67 6.70
C TYR A 33 -1.36 9.81 5.84
N GLU A 34 -2.06 8.70 5.59
CA GLU A 34 -3.29 8.68 4.81
C GLU A 34 -4.38 9.57 5.43
N SER A 35 -4.44 9.63 6.76
CA SER A 35 -5.35 10.50 7.49
C SER A 35 -4.94 11.98 7.40
N LEU A 36 -3.64 12.28 7.49
CA LEU A 36 -3.13 13.65 7.45
C LEU A 36 -3.33 14.30 6.09
N TYR A 37 -3.11 13.55 5.01
CA TYR A 37 -3.19 14.06 3.64
C TYR A 37 -4.50 13.71 2.92
N ASN A 38 -5.42 12.99 3.58
CA ASN A 38 -6.66 12.49 2.98
C ASN A 38 -6.41 11.77 1.64
N CYS A 39 -5.40 10.92 1.60
CA CYS A 39 -4.96 10.23 0.39
C CYS A 39 -4.85 8.73 0.62
N ARG A 40 -4.81 7.95 -0.46
CA ARG A 40 -4.39 6.55 -0.44
C ARG A 40 -2.89 6.49 -0.64
N LEU A 41 -2.16 5.89 0.29
CA LEU A 41 -0.71 5.74 0.19
C LEU A 41 -0.36 4.33 -0.31
N ILE A 42 0.35 4.27 -1.44
CA ILE A 42 0.90 3.03 -1.99
C ILE A 42 2.42 3.14 -1.94
N VAL A 43 3.06 2.13 -1.36
CA VAL A 43 4.52 2.05 -1.27
C VAL A 43 4.98 0.94 -2.20
N MET A 44 5.68 1.32 -3.26
CA MET A 44 6.24 0.40 -4.24
C MET A 44 7.75 0.34 -4.04
N ILE A 45 8.21 -0.86 -3.66
CA ILE A 45 9.62 -1.19 -3.44
C ILE A 45 9.96 -2.32 -4.40
N ASP A 46 11.21 -2.36 -4.86
CA ASP A 46 11.76 -3.39 -5.76
C ASP A 46 11.47 -3.11 -7.26
N ALA A 47 12.02 -3.96 -8.12
CA ALA A 47 11.94 -3.83 -9.57
C ALA A 47 10.51 -3.98 -10.10
N ILE A 48 10.19 -3.24 -11.15
CA ILE A 48 8.85 -3.21 -11.76
C ILE A 48 8.77 -4.23 -12.89
N PHE A 49 7.85 -5.19 -12.78
CA PHE A 49 7.65 -6.23 -13.79
C PHE A 49 6.18 -6.67 -13.82
N PRO A 50 5.71 -7.46 -14.81
CA PRO A 50 4.30 -7.80 -14.95
C PRO A 50 3.62 -8.38 -13.69
N TYR A 51 4.38 -9.02 -12.79
CA TYR A 51 3.85 -9.51 -11.52
C TYR A 51 3.42 -8.38 -10.56
N SER A 52 3.99 -7.18 -10.69
CA SER A 52 3.67 -6.02 -9.86
C SER A 52 2.25 -5.49 -10.10
N VAL A 53 1.65 -5.81 -11.26
CA VAL A 53 0.32 -5.32 -11.64
C VAL A 53 -0.77 -5.81 -10.69
N THR A 54 -0.78 -7.10 -10.37
CA THR A 54 -1.87 -7.68 -9.56
C THR A 54 -1.91 -7.11 -8.15
N PRO A 55 -0.79 -7.10 -7.38
CA PRO A 55 -0.79 -6.48 -6.04
C PRO A 55 -1.13 -4.99 -6.08
N PHE A 56 -0.68 -4.27 -7.10
CA PHE A 56 -0.98 -2.84 -7.22
C PHE A 56 -2.47 -2.58 -7.46
N GLU A 57 -3.09 -3.35 -8.36
CA GLU A 57 -4.54 -3.28 -8.62
C GLU A 57 -5.34 -3.60 -7.35
N GLU A 58 -4.95 -4.60 -6.58
CA GLU A 58 -5.60 -4.93 -5.30
C GLU A 58 -5.51 -3.79 -4.29
N LEU A 59 -4.38 -3.07 -4.23
CA LEU A 59 -4.18 -1.96 -3.30
C LEU A 59 -5.00 -0.71 -3.64
N ILE A 60 -5.36 -0.54 -4.90
CA ILE A 60 -6.07 0.65 -5.40
C ILE A 60 -7.54 0.40 -5.79
N TYR A 61 -7.96 -0.86 -5.84
CA TYR A 61 -9.26 -1.28 -6.35
C TYR A 61 -10.44 -0.55 -5.68
N ASP A 62 -10.37 -0.32 -4.37
CA ASP A 62 -11.41 0.31 -3.57
C ASP A 62 -11.23 1.83 -3.42
N ASN A 63 -10.19 2.42 -4.03
CA ASN A 63 -10.00 3.86 -3.96
C ASN A 63 -11.07 4.58 -4.80
N ARG A 64 -11.71 5.56 -4.17
CA ARG A 64 -12.70 6.40 -4.83
C ARG A 64 -12.01 7.48 -5.66
N THR A 65 -12.62 7.86 -6.77
CA THR A 65 -12.08 8.90 -7.68
C THR A 65 -12.03 10.31 -7.08
N ASP A 66 -12.61 10.52 -5.88
CA ASP A 66 -12.58 11.79 -5.15
C ASP A 66 -11.43 11.89 -4.13
N ARG A 67 -10.64 10.82 -3.96
CA ARG A 67 -9.47 10.78 -3.07
C ARG A 67 -8.17 10.83 -3.88
N ASP A 68 -7.15 11.50 -3.34
CA ASP A 68 -5.82 11.55 -3.95
C ASP A 68 -5.07 10.22 -3.73
N VAL A 69 -4.14 9.89 -4.62
CA VAL A 69 -3.24 8.74 -4.49
C VAL A 69 -1.81 9.24 -4.42
N HIS A 70 -1.11 8.84 -3.36
CA HIS A 70 0.31 9.10 -3.19
C HIS A 70 1.07 7.79 -3.40
N LEU A 71 2.02 7.77 -4.33
CA LEU A 71 2.85 6.62 -4.65
C LEU A 71 4.29 6.90 -4.24
N ILE A 72 4.81 6.19 -3.23
CA ILE A 72 6.24 6.16 -2.95
C ILE A 72 6.88 5.13 -3.89
N LEU A 73 7.81 5.58 -4.71
CA LEU A 73 8.46 4.78 -5.74
C LEU A 73 9.95 4.58 -5.44
N ALA A 74 10.27 3.52 -4.68
CA ALA A 74 11.63 3.14 -4.31
C ALA A 74 12.07 1.91 -5.14
N THR A 75 12.39 2.15 -6.41
CA THR A 75 12.64 1.08 -7.39
C THR A 75 13.99 1.27 -8.11
N PRO A 76 14.72 0.17 -8.41
CA PRO A 76 15.86 0.23 -9.33
C PRO A 76 15.44 0.35 -10.80
N GLY A 77 14.14 0.39 -11.10
CA GLY A 77 13.58 0.39 -12.46
C GLY A 77 13.00 -0.98 -12.84
N GLY A 78 12.95 -1.28 -14.13
CA GLY A 78 12.39 -2.53 -14.64
C GLY A 78 11.74 -2.35 -16.01
N ASP A 79 10.58 -2.99 -16.20
CA ASP A 79 9.79 -2.89 -17.41
C ASP A 79 9.00 -1.57 -17.48
N GLY A 80 9.32 -0.75 -18.49
CA GLY A 80 8.68 0.55 -18.71
C GLY A 80 7.20 0.44 -19.08
N GLU A 81 6.79 -0.60 -19.80
CA GLU A 81 5.37 -0.79 -20.15
C GLU A 81 4.55 -1.07 -18.90
N THR A 82 5.04 -1.97 -18.04
CA THR A 82 4.41 -2.21 -16.74
C THR A 82 4.36 -0.94 -15.91
N ALA A 83 5.44 -0.18 -15.81
CA ALA A 83 5.45 1.08 -15.05
C ALA A 83 4.36 2.06 -15.53
N VAL A 84 4.22 2.25 -16.85
CA VAL A 84 3.16 3.08 -17.43
C VAL A 84 1.78 2.53 -17.07
N ARG A 85 1.58 1.22 -17.14
CA ARG A 85 0.31 0.59 -16.79
C ARG A 85 -0.09 0.84 -15.33
N LEU A 86 0.85 0.73 -14.39
CA LEU A 86 0.61 1.03 -12.97
C LEU A 86 0.19 2.49 -12.76
N VAL A 87 0.91 3.42 -13.37
CA VAL A 87 0.59 4.86 -13.29
C VAL A 87 -0.80 5.15 -13.87
N ARG A 88 -1.16 4.53 -15.00
CA ARG A 88 -2.49 4.70 -15.61
C ARG A 88 -3.60 4.12 -14.74
N ALA A 89 -3.37 2.96 -14.12
CA ALA A 89 -4.30 2.36 -13.17
C ALA A 89 -4.55 3.27 -11.96
N ALA A 90 -3.51 3.99 -11.51
CA ALA A 90 -3.64 4.96 -10.44
C ALA A 90 -4.41 6.21 -10.83
N GLN A 91 -4.02 6.83 -11.95
CA GLN A 91 -4.70 8.02 -12.47
C GLN A 91 -6.19 7.79 -12.73
N ALA A 92 -6.57 6.59 -13.15
CA ALA A 92 -7.98 6.25 -13.38
C ALA A 92 -8.84 6.19 -12.10
N ARG A 93 -8.21 6.13 -10.92
CA ARG A 93 -8.89 5.89 -9.63
C ARG A 93 -8.59 6.95 -8.58
N CYS A 94 -8.09 8.11 -8.98
CA CYS A 94 -7.80 9.21 -8.06
C CYS A 94 -8.19 10.55 -8.66
N LYS A 95 -8.29 11.56 -7.79
CA LYS A 95 -8.40 12.96 -8.21
C LYS A 95 -7.03 13.48 -8.66
N GLU A 96 -6.01 13.30 -7.83
CA GLU A 96 -4.63 13.65 -8.11
C GLU A 96 -3.69 12.49 -7.78
N LEU A 97 -2.68 12.28 -8.63
CA LEU A 97 -1.62 11.30 -8.41
C LEU A 97 -0.32 12.04 -8.09
N THR A 98 0.20 11.86 -6.88
CA THR A 98 1.50 12.36 -6.46
C THR A 98 2.50 11.21 -6.39
N VAL A 99 3.62 11.33 -7.10
CA VAL A 99 4.71 10.35 -7.05
C VAL A 99 5.86 10.92 -6.22
N ILE A 100 6.26 10.18 -5.19
CA ILE A 100 7.33 10.52 -4.27
C ILE A 100 8.48 9.56 -4.55
N VAL A 101 9.62 10.10 -5.00
CA VAL A 101 10.85 9.32 -5.19
C VAL A 101 11.75 9.65 -4.01
N PRO A 102 11.96 8.71 -3.06
CA PRO A 102 12.92 8.90 -1.98
C PRO A 102 14.35 8.89 -2.55
N ASP A 103 15.22 9.72 -1.96
CA ASP A 103 16.66 9.78 -2.28
C ASP A 103 17.39 8.46 -2.00
#